data_AF-A0A832ZR56-F1
#
_entry.id   AF-A0A832ZR56-F1
#
_cell.length_a   1.000
_cell.length_b   1.000
_cell.length_c   1.000
_cell.angle_alpha   90.00
_cell.angle_beta   90.00
_cell.angle_gamma   90.00
#
_symmetry.space_group_name_H-M   'P 1'
#
loop_
_entity.id
_entity.type
_entity.pdbx_description
1 polymer ?
#
loop_
_entity_poly.entity_id
_entity_poly.type
_entity_poly.pdbx_seq_one_letter_code
_entity_poly.pdbx_strand_id
1 'polypeptide(L)'
;MVAMRKGQAFEVFRLLIAAVVAGAILMVLLQILGGFVTPTQDPQKVAAQFVKDLSTYGGTKVSDPITFKKNTTIDLGAVSREAAVPEDCVTGAVAGAIRNKFQVSGDLINYVGSANYIAKVWVRCAGTDKSISLPDGTPVSKPNCQSSDIWCVVAIIPR
;
A
#
# COMPACT_ATOMS: atom_id res chain seq x y z
N MET A 1 -60.59 37.76 -17.33
CA MET A 1 -59.91 37.10 -18.48
C MET A 1 -58.63 36.47 -17.96
N VAL A 2 -58.52 35.15 -18.05
CA VAL A 2 -57.41 34.35 -17.52
C VAL A 2 -56.64 33.78 -18.70
N ALA A 3 -55.44 34.31 -18.97
CA ALA A 3 -54.51 33.72 -19.93
C ALA A 3 -53.51 32.85 -19.14
N MET A 4 -53.79 31.54 -19.03
CA MET A 4 -52.86 30.61 -18.40
C MET A 4 -51.92 29.97 -19.43
N ARG A 5 -50.63 30.26 -19.24
CA ARG A 5 -49.55 29.26 -19.04
C ARG A 5 -49.30 28.27 -20.17
N LYS A 6 -48.74 28.74 -21.29
CA LYS A 6 -47.91 27.90 -22.20
C LYS A 6 -46.39 28.05 -21.98
N GLY A 7 -45.95 28.98 -21.14
CA GLY A 7 -44.53 29.22 -20.82
C GLY A 7 -43.94 28.38 -19.68
N GLN A 8 -44.76 27.90 -18.73
CA GLN A 8 -44.25 27.20 -17.54
C GLN A 8 -43.76 25.77 -17.84
N ALA A 9 -44.36 25.06 -18.79
CA ALA A 9 -43.94 23.69 -19.11
C ALA A 9 -42.53 23.65 -19.71
N PHE A 10 -42.14 24.66 -20.47
CA PHE A 10 -40.83 24.71 -21.12
C PHE A 10 -39.69 24.98 -20.13
N GLU A 11 -39.95 25.74 -19.08
CA GLU A 11 -39.00 25.95 -17.98
C GLU A 11 -38.74 24.66 -17.19
N VAL A 12 -39.79 23.87 -16.92
CA VAL A 12 -39.66 22.61 -16.19
C VAL A 12 -38.83 21.58 -16.97
N PHE A 13 -39.01 21.51 -18.29
CA PHE A 13 -38.18 20.64 -19.14
C PHE A 13 -36.70 21.05 -19.14
N ARG A 14 -36.40 22.35 -19.16
CA ARG A 14 -35.01 22.84 -19.04
C ARG A 14 -34.39 22.47 -17.69
N LEU A 15 -35.17 22.56 -16.62
CA LEU A 15 -34.73 22.27 -15.26
C LEU A 15 -34.44 20.76 -15.07
N LEU A 16 -35.25 19.90 -15.68
CA LEU A 16 -35.03 18.44 -15.72
C LEU A 16 -33.76 18.06 -16.48
N ILE A 17 -33.53 18.64 -17.66
CA ILE A 17 -32.32 18.36 -18.45
C ILE A 17 -31.06 18.82 -17.70
N ALA A 18 -31.10 19.98 -17.05
CA ALA A 18 -29.99 20.47 -16.23
C ALA A 18 -29.65 19.51 -15.07
N ALA A 19 -30.66 18.96 -14.40
CA ALA A 19 -30.47 17.98 -13.33
C ALA A 19 -29.85 16.67 -13.83
N VAL A 20 -30.27 16.18 -15.00
CA VAL A 20 -29.70 14.96 -15.61
C VAL A 20 -28.24 15.16 -16.00
N VAL A 21 -27.91 16.29 -16.62
CA VAL A 21 -26.53 16.62 -17.00
C VAL A 21 -25.64 16.77 -15.76
N ALA A 22 -26.13 17.45 -14.72
CA ALA A 22 -25.40 17.57 -13.46
C ALA A 22 -25.14 16.20 -12.80
N GLY A 23 -26.13 15.29 -12.82
CA GLY A 23 -25.97 13.93 -12.32
C GLY A 23 -24.92 13.12 -13.10
N ALA A 24 -24.90 13.26 -14.43
CA ALA A 24 -23.91 12.59 -15.27
C ALA A 24 -22.47 13.08 -14.99
N ILE A 25 -22.27 14.39 -14.86
CA ILE A 25 -20.96 14.98 -14.54
C ILE A 25 -20.51 14.55 -13.14
N LEU A 26 -21.43 14.48 -12.17
CA LEU A 26 -21.13 13.99 -10.82
C LEU A 26 -20.67 12.53 -10.81
N MET A 27 -21.29 11.65 -11.61
CA MET A 27 -20.86 10.25 -11.72
C MET A 27 -19.43 10.13 -12.29
N VAL A 28 -19.08 10.94 -13.30
CA VAL A 28 -17.72 10.97 -13.85
C VAL A 28 -16.72 11.49 -12.81
N LEU A 29 -17.08 12.57 -12.09
CA LEU A 29 -16.25 13.10 -11.00
C LEU A 29 -16.05 12.08 -9.88
N LEU A 30 -17.09 11.32 -9.50
CA LEU A 30 -16.97 10.27 -8.48
C LEU A 30 -16.03 9.15 -8.90
N GLN A 31 -15.96 8.78 -10.18
CA GLN A 31 -14.98 7.81 -10.66
C GLN A 31 -13.55 8.37 -10.60
N ILE A 32 -13.38 9.66 -10.91
CA ILE A 32 -12.08 10.34 -10.82
C ILE A 32 -11.64 10.47 -9.35
N LEU A 33 -12.53 10.90 -8.45
CA LEU A 33 -12.22 11.02 -7.02
C LEU A 33 -12.07 9.63 -6.35
N GLY A 34 -12.86 8.64 -6.75
CA GLY A 34 -12.78 7.27 -6.23
C GLY A 34 -11.45 6.58 -6.52
N GLY A 35 -10.74 6.99 -7.58
CA GLY A 35 -9.37 6.55 -7.86
C GLY A 35 -8.30 7.11 -6.90
N PHE A 36 -8.62 8.12 -6.09
CA PHE A 36 -7.68 8.79 -5.19
C PHE A 36 -7.86 8.47 -3.70
N VAL A 37 -8.95 7.82 -3.30
CA VAL A 37 -9.17 7.41 -1.90
C VAL A 37 -8.64 5.99 -1.70
N THR A 38 -7.34 5.79 -1.95
CA THR A 38 -6.69 4.61 -1.35
C THR A 38 -6.61 4.89 0.15
N PRO A 39 -7.20 4.05 1.03
CA PRO A 39 -7.01 4.20 2.46
C PRO A 39 -5.51 4.27 2.69
N THR A 40 -5.06 5.34 3.34
CA THR A 40 -3.65 5.55 3.64
C THR A 40 -3.27 4.57 4.74
N GLN A 41 -3.15 3.29 4.37
CA GLN A 41 -2.74 2.25 5.28
C GLN A 41 -1.29 2.55 5.68
N ASP A 42 -1.03 2.46 6.98
CA ASP A 42 0.31 2.62 7.51
C ASP A 42 1.18 1.46 6.99
N PRO A 43 2.25 1.73 6.21
CA PRO A 43 3.09 0.66 5.66
C PRO A 43 3.67 -0.27 6.74
N GLN A 44 3.95 0.28 7.93
CA GLN A 44 4.49 -0.51 9.04
C GLN A 44 3.45 -1.51 9.56
N LYS A 45 2.19 -1.07 9.73
CA LYS A 45 1.10 -1.94 10.18
C LYS A 45 0.79 -3.03 9.16
N VAL A 46 0.80 -2.70 7.87
CA VAL A 46 0.59 -3.69 6.81
C VAL A 46 1.72 -4.73 6.81
N ALA A 47 2.97 -4.28 6.94
CA ALA A 47 4.11 -5.19 7.07
C ALA A 47 3.98 -6.09 8.30
N ALA A 48 3.67 -5.54 9.48
CA ALA A 48 3.48 -6.29 10.72
C ALA A 48 2.37 -7.33 10.61
N GLN A 49 1.23 -6.96 10.04
CA GLN A 49 0.11 -7.88 9.83
C GLN A 49 0.50 -9.01 8.88
N PHE A 50 1.21 -8.72 7.78
CA PHE A 50 1.63 -9.77 6.85
C PHE A 50 2.70 -10.68 7.43
N VAL A 51 3.66 -10.13 8.18
CA VAL A 51 4.65 -10.93 8.91
C VAL A 51 3.94 -11.84 9.91
N LYS A 52 2.98 -11.32 10.67
CA LYS A 52 2.19 -12.10 11.63
C LYS A 52 1.41 -13.23 10.96
N ASP A 53 0.76 -12.95 9.83
CA ASP A 53 -0.02 -13.95 9.09
C ASP A 53 0.88 -15.06 8.52
N LEU A 54 2.09 -14.69 8.07
CA LEU A 54 3.01 -15.59 7.39
C LEU A 54 4.01 -16.27 8.34
N SER A 55 4.19 -15.78 9.58
CA SER A 55 5.13 -16.36 10.55
C SER A 55 4.74 -17.77 11.00
N THR A 56 3.46 -18.14 10.85
CA THR A 56 2.94 -19.45 11.26
C THR A 56 3.05 -20.51 10.16
N TYR A 57 2.83 -20.14 8.90
CA TYR A 57 2.72 -21.10 7.78
C TYR A 57 3.73 -20.87 6.66
N GLY A 58 4.52 -19.80 6.74
CA GLY A 58 5.35 -19.33 5.64
C GLY A 58 4.52 -18.81 4.47
N GLY A 59 5.19 -18.52 3.35
CA GLY A 59 4.54 -18.12 2.10
C GLY A 59 4.83 -16.68 1.72
N THR A 60 3.96 -16.08 0.92
CA THR A 60 4.17 -14.74 0.36
C THR A 60 2.86 -13.96 0.31
N LYS A 61 2.90 -12.69 0.70
CA LYS A 61 1.81 -11.73 0.55
C LYS A 61 2.33 -10.45 -0.07
N VAL A 62 1.46 -9.81 -0.85
CA VAL A 62 1.72 -8.51 -1.46
C VAL A 62 0.56 -7.60 -1.11
N SER A 63 0.85 -6.39 -0.68
CA SER A 63 -0.19 -5.44 -0.31
C SER A 63 -0.84 -4.85 -1.56
N ASP A 64 -2.03 -4.30 -1.35
CA ASP A 64 -2.53 -3.27 -2.26
C ASP A 64 -1.56 -2.08 -2.32
N PRO A 65 -1.64 -1.21 -3.33
CA PRO A 65 -0.78 -0.04 -3.41
C PRO A 65 -0.95 0.88 -2.20
N ILE A 66 0.14 1.15 -1.49
CA ILE A 66 0.20 2.02 -0.32
C ILE A 66 0.91 3.32 -0.67
N THR A 67 0.41 4.42 -0.13
CA THR A 67 1.03 5.74 -0.30
C THR A 67 2.05 6.00 0.81
N PHE A 68 3.32 6.05 0.43
CA PHE A 68 4.43 6.50 1.26
C PHE A 68 4.51 8.03 1.23
N LYS A 69 4.39 8.64 2.40
CA LYS A 69 4.54 10.08 2.58
C LYS A 69 6.00 10.40 2.87
N LYS A 70 6.40 11.65 2.66
CA LYS A 70 7.73 12.14 3.04
C LYS A 70 8.02 11.80 4.51
N ASN A 71 9.22 11.26 4.78
CA ASN A 71 9.67 10.81 6.10
C ASN A 71 8.90 9.61 6.69
N THR A 72 8.12 8.88 5.88
CA THR A 72 7.57 7.60 6.34
C THR A 72 8.73 6.64 6.57
N THR A 73 8.80 6.11 7.79
CA THR A 73 9.81 5.13 8.19
C THR A 73 9.11 3.83 8.55
N ILE A 74 9.68 2.70 8.14
CA ILE A 74 9.31 1.38 8.61
C ILE A 74 10.44 0.91 9.53
N ASP A 75 10.11 0.75 10.80
CA ASP A 75 11.00 0.11 11.78
C ASP A 75 10.71 -1.39 11.80
N LEU A 76 11.66 -2.21 11.32
CA LEU A 76 11.52 -3.66 11.28
C LEU A 76 11.47 -4.28 12.68
N GLY A 77 12.12 -3.66 13.67
CA GLY A 77 12.00 -4.09 15.06
C GLY A 77 10.58 -3.87 15.58
N ALA A 78 9.97 -2.73 15.25
CA ALA A 78 8.55 -2.49 15.55
C ALA A 78 7.62 -3.47 14.82
N VAL A 79 7.89 -3.76 13.54
CA VAL A 79 7.17 -4.79 12.77
C VAL A 79 7.26 -6.15 13.45
N SER A 80 8.46 -6.54 13.88
CA SER A 80 8.70 -7.83 14.53
C SER A 80 7.98 -7.94 15.88
N ARG A 81 8.06 -6.88 16.70
CA ARG A 81 7.32 -6.80 17.98
C ARG A 81 5.81 -6.87 17.79
N GLU A 82 5.26 -6.16 16.81
CA GLU A 82 3.82 -6.18 16.51
C GLU A 82 3.36 -7.54 15.93
N ALA A 83 4.25 -8.22 15.18
CA ALA A 83 4.01 -9.56 14.68
C ALA A 83 4.25 -10.68 15.70
N ALA A 84 4.80 -10.35 16.88
CA ALA A 84 5.26 -11.31 17.89
C ALA A 84 6.29 -12.33 17.33
N VAL A 85 7.21 -11.85 16.50
CA VAL A 85 8.33 -12.61 15.93
C VAL A 85 9.65 -12.10 16.55
N PRO A 86 10.71 -12.91 16.62
CA PRO A 86 12.04 -12.42 17.02
C PRO A 86 12.56 -11.33 16.07
N GLU A 87 13.18 -10.26 16.61
CA GLU A 87 13.68 -9.12 15.82
C GLU A 87 14.77 -9.56 14.82
N ASP A 88 15.58 -10.56 15.17
CA ASP A 88 16.60 -11.19 14.32
C ASP A 88 16.01 -12.03 13.17
N CYS A 89 14.68 -12.18 13.09
CA CYS A 89 14.00 -12.95 12.06
C CYS A 89 13.21 -12.12 11.05
N VAL A 90 13.24 -10.80 11.16
CA VAL A 90 12.64 -9.90 10.17
C VAL A 90 13.74 -9.10 9.51
N THR A 91 13.84 -9.16 8.19
CA THR A 91 14.80 -8.35 7.43
C THR A 91 14.10 -7.50 6.39
N GLY A 92 14.68 -6.34 6.10
CA GLY A 92 14.10 -5.32 5.25
C GLY A 92 14.92 -5.15 3.98
N ALA A 93 14.25 -5.07 2.85
CA ALA A 93 14.89 -4.80 1.59
C ALA A 93 14.06 -3.83 0.74
N VAL A 94 14.72 -3.17 -0.21
CA VAL A 94 14.05 -2.36 -1.22
C VAL A 94 14.47 -2.89 -2.58
N ALA A 95 13.50 -3.22 -3.42
CA ALA A 95 13.75 -3.85 -4.71
C ALA A 95 13.56 -2.88 -5.88
N GLY A 96 14.21 -3.18 -7.00
CA GLY A 96 13.98 -2.51 -8.28
C GLY A 96 14.31 -1.01 -8.33
N ALA A 97 13.61 -0.30 -9.23
CA ALA A 97 13.88 1.09 -9.60
C ALA A 97 13.61 2.13 -8.50
N ILE A 98 13.07 1.72 -7.35
CA ILE A 98 12.70 2.61 -6.24
C ILE A 98 13.78 2.68 -5.16
N ARG A 99 14.88 1.93 -5.30
CA ARG A 99 16.00 1.94 -4.34
C ARG A 99 16.56 3.33 -4.05
N ASN A 100 16.54 4.25 -5.02
CA ASN A 100 16.99 5.63 -4.81
C ASN A 100 16.00 6.51 -4.03
N LYS A 101 14.77 6.03 -3.79
CA LYS A 101 13.73 6.73 -3.02
C LYS A 101 13.64 6.25 -1.57
N PHE A 102 14.32 5.16 -1.23
CA PHE A 102 14.32 4.59 0.11
C PHE A 102 15.75 4.41 0.60
N GLN A 103 16.00 4.79 1.84
CA GLN A 103 17.27 4.55 2.52
C GLN A 103 17.07 3.43 3.52
N VAL A 104 17.89 2.38 3.41
CA VAL A 104 17.93 1.28 4.38
C VAL A 104 19.11 1.52 5.32
N SER A 105 18.85 1.65 6.61
CA SER A 105 19.87 1.85 7.64
C SER A 105 19.63 0.85 8.77
N GLY A 106 20.32 -0.30 8.70
CA GLY A 106 20.05 -1.43 9.59
C GLY A 106 18.59 -1.88 9.46
N ASP A 107 17.86 -1.80 10.56
CA ASP A 107 16.46 -2.22 10.67
C ASP A 107 15.43 -1.14 10.32
N LEU A 108 15.90 0.00 9.79
CA LEU A 108 15.04 1.13 9.42
C LEU A 108 15.02 1.30 7.91
N ILE A 109 13.82 1.30 7.33
CA ILE A 109 13.58 1.67 5.94
C ILE A 109 12.91 3.03 5.91
N ASN A 110 13.65 4.07 5.52
CA ASN A 110 13.14 5.43 5.46
C ASN A 110 12.84 5.85 4.02
N TYR A 111 11.67 6.43 3.79
CA TYR A 111 11.33 7.05 2.52
C TYR A 111 11.92 8.46 2.43
N VAL A 112 12.90 8.61 1.53
CA VAL A 112 13.67 9.86 1.32
C VAL A 112 13.23 10.64 0.09
N GLY A 113 12.14 10.23 -0.57
CA GLY A 113 11.62 10.93 -1.75
C GLY A 113 10.99 12.29 -1.43
N SER A 114 11.02 13.19 -2.42
CA SER A 114 10.54 14.56 -2.30
C SER A 114 9.02 14.74 -2.39
N ALA A 115 8.32 13.75 -2.96
CA ALA A 115 6.86 13.74 -3.14
C ALA A 115 6.26 12.46 -2.56
N ASN A 116 4.93 12.36 -2.43
CA ASN A 116 4.30 11.09 -2.07
C ASN A 116 4.58 10.04 -3.16
N TYR A 117 4.79 8.80 -2.76
CA TYR A 117 5.05 7.70 -3.69
C TYR A 117 4.16 6.50 -3.39
N ILE A 118 3.67 5.85 -4.44
CA ILE A 118 2.80 4.69 -4.31
C ILE A 118 3.63 3.43 -4.60
N ALA A 119 3.72 2.55 -3.62
CA ALA A 119 4.45 1.29 -3.72
C ALA A 119 3.68 0.18 -3.01
N LYS A 120 4.05 -1.08 -3.26
CA LYS A 120 3.48 -2.23 -2.55
C LYS A 120 4.48 -2.75 -1.54
N VAL A 121 3.97 -3.23 -0.41
CA VAL A 121 4.74 -3.97 0.58
C VAL A 121 4.60 -5.45 0.25
N TRP A 122 5.71 -6.08 -0.03
CA TRP A 122 5.84 -7.50 -0.28
C TRP A 122 6.45 -8.15 0.95
N VAL A 123 5.80 -9.16 1.50
CA VAL A 123 6.34 -9.93 2.62
C VAL A 123 6.43 -11.38 2.20
N ARG A 124 7.60 -11.97 2.40
CA ARG A 124 7.81 -13.41 2.20
C ARG A 124 8.45 -13.99 3.43
N CYS A 125 7.85 -15.05 3.95
CA CYS A 125 8.40 -15.79 5.06
C CYS A 125 8.78 -17.19 4.58
N ALA A 126 10.02 -17.57 4.83
CA ALA A 126 10.55 -18.89 4.50
C ALA A 126 10.97 -19.59 5.80
N GLY A 127 10.76 -20.90 5.86
CA GLY A 127 11.19 -21.72 6.99
C GLY A 127 12.72 -21.88 7.04
N THR A 128 13.18 -23.12 7.00
CA THR A 128 14.62 -23.43 7.03
C THR A 128 15.38 -23.06 5.76
N ASP A 129 14.70 -22.62 4.71
CA ASP A 129 15.34 -22.22 3.45
C ASP A 129 16.29 -21.03 3.64
N LYS A 130 17.50 -21.16 3.10
CA LYS A 130 18.62 -20.25 3.33
C LYS A 130 18.64 -19.01 2.42
N SER A 131 17.68 -18.90 1.51
CA SER A 131 17.62 -17.77 0.60
C SER A 131 16.18 -17.46 0.19
N ILE A 132 15.82 -16.19 0.30
CA ILE A 132 14.64 -15.62 -0.33
C ILE A 132 15.14 -14.70 -1.44
N SER A 133 14.59 -14.84 -2.64
CA SER A 133 14.78 -13.86 -3.70
C SER A 133 13.60 -12.90 -3.73
N LEU A 134 13.92 -11.61 -3.88
CA LEU A 134 12.96 -10.57 -4.18
C LEU A 134 12.30 -10.83 -5.55
N PRO A 135 11.17 -10.17 -5.85
CA PRO A 135 10.51 -10.30 -7.16
C PRO A 135 11.38 -9.91 -8.36
N ASP A 136 12.41 -9.09 -8.15
CA ASP A 136 13.39 -8.72 -9.18
C ASP A 136 14.58 -9.70 -9.28
N GLY A 137 14.52 -10.84 -8.55
CA GLY A 137 15.57 -11.85 -8.50
C GLY A 137 16.71 -11.52 -7.55
N THR A 138 16.70 -10.35 -6.90
CA THR A 138 17.76 -9.98 -5.95
C THR A 138 17.74 -10.96 -4.76
N PRO A 139 18.86 -11.64 -4.45
CA PRO A 139 18.93 -12.51 -3.29
C PRO A 139 18.96 -11.69 -2.01
N VAL A 140 18.21 -12.13 -1.01
CA VAL A 140 18.24 -11.59 0.35
C VAL A 140 18.86 -12.65 1.25
N SER A 141 19.90 -12.24 1.99
CA SER A 141 20.58 -13.10 2.95
C SER A 141 19.66 -13.39 4.14
N LYS A 142 19.63 -14.65 4.57
CA LYS A 142 18.95 -15.05 5.79
C LYS A 142 19.51 -14.25 6.98
N PRO A 143 18.67 -13.61 7.80
CA PRO A 143 19.13 -12.95 9.02
C PRO A 143 19.53 -14.00 10.06
N ASN A 144 20.27 -13.59 11.09
CA ASN A 144 20.86 -14.51 12.06
C ASN A 144 19.83 -14.97 13.11
N CYS A 145 18.78 -15.66 12.66
CA CYS A 145 17.77 -16.28 13.52
C CYS A 145 18.38 -17.40 14.36
N GLN A 146 18.38 -17.25 15.69
CA GLN A 146 18.80 -18.35 16.59
C GLN A 146 17.76 -19.48 16.71
N SER A 147 16.51 -19.25 16.27
CA SER A 147 15.49 -20.30 16.24
C SER A 147 15.45 -20.99 14.87
N SER A 148 15.22 -22.31 14.85
CA SER A 148 14.93 -23.13 13.68
C SER A 148 13.62 -22.78 12.94
N ASP A 149 13.09 -21.58 13.18
CA ASP A 149 11.79 -21.11 12.76
C ASP A 149 11.86 -20.19 11.52
N ILE A 150 10.66 -19.86 11.04
CA ILE A 150 10.38 -19.07 9.87
C ILE A 150 11.00 -17.66 10.00
N TRP A 151 11.75 -17.24 8.99
CA TRP A 151 12.27 -15.87 8.85
C TRP A 151 11.53 -15.15 7.73
N CYS A 152 11.35 -13.83 7.88
CA CYS A 152 10.53 -13.01 6.99
C CYS A 152 11.35 -11.88 6.37
N VAL A 153 11.16 -11.68 5.06
CA VAL A 153 11.65 -10.52 4.32
C VAL A 153 10.48 -9.59 4.08
N VAL A 154 10.60 -8.35 4.55
CA VAL A 154 9.73 -7.23 4.16
C VAL A 154 10.44 -6.45 3.07
N ALA A 155 9.82 -6.39 1.90
CA ALA A 155 10.34 -5.65 0.77
C ALA A 155 9.37 -4.61 0.26
N ILE A 156 9.89 -3.46 -0.18
CA ILE A 156 9.10 -2.48 -0.91
C ILE A 156 9.34 -2.68 -2.40
N ILE A 157 8.26 -2.82 -3.17
CA ILE A 157 8.29 -3.01 -4.62
C ILE A 157 7.47 -1.92 -5.31
N PRO A 158 7.83 -1.51 -6.55
CA PRO A 158 7.02 -0.57 -7.33
C PRO A 158 5.60 -1.13 -7.56
N ARG A 159 4.64 -0.22 -7.73
CA ARG A 159 3.24 -0.57 -8.05
C ARG A 159 3.13 -1.43 -9.30
#